data_AF-A0A7V7D0H6-F1
#
_entry.id   AF-A0A7V7D0H6-F1
#
_cell.length_a   1.000
_cell.length_b   1.000
_cell.length_c   1.000
_cell.angle_alpha   90.00
_cell.angle_beta   90.00
_cell.angle_gamma   90.00
#
_symmetry.space_group_name_H-M   'P 1'
#
loop_
_entity.id
_entity.type
_entity.pdbx_description
1 polymer ?
#
loop_
_entity_poly.entity_id
_entity_poly.type
_entity_poly.pdbx_seq_one_letter_code
_entity_poly.pdbx_strand_id
1 'polypeptide(L)'
;MALKAGRRTGLVFFPAFDWAISPTHPEREERLLYTMDQVQEEGLLDIKGIVEYKVRPAAYEDIQRAHICVPDEAAVTTESHLISAGGCLVAADAVMKG
;
A
#
# COMPACT_ATOMS: atom_id res chain seq x y z
N MET A 1 -5.84 -30.88 0.81
CA MET A 1 -5.73 -30.34 -0.57
C MET A 1 -5.43 -28.85 -0.43
N ALA A 2 -4.34 -28.35 -1.00
CA ALA A 2 -3.94 -26.94 -0.81
C ALA A 2 -4.93 -25.98 -1.49
N LEU A 3 -5.31 -24.90 -0.80
CA LEU A 3 -6.18 -23.86 -1.36
C LEU A 3 -5.48 -23.15 -2.52
N LYS A 4 -6.24 -22.81 -3.55
CA LYS A 4 -5.77 -22.06 -4.72
C LYS A 4 -6.73 -20.92 -5.01
N ALA A 5 -6.19 -19.72 -5.22
CA ALA A 5 -6.98 -18.56 -5.58
C ALA A 5 -7.61 -18.75 -6.97
N GLY A 6 -8.87 -18.34 -7.13
CA GLY A 6 -9.60 -18.42 -8.41
C GLY A 6 -9.03 -17.49 -9.49
N ARG A 7 -8.30 -16.45 -9.09
CA ARG A 7 -7.48 -15.57 -9.93
C ARG A 7 -6.16 -15.31 -9.23
N ARG A 8 -5.12 -15.00 -9.99
CA ARG A 8 -3.85 -14.52 -9.40
C ARG A 8 -4.13 -13.16 -8.75
N THR A 9 -3.79 -13.02 -7.48
CA THR A 9 -4.06 -11.83 -6.68
C THR A 9 -2.75 -11.31 -6.11
N GLY A 10 -2.50 -10.02 -6.31
CA GLY A 10 -1.38 -9.33 -5.67
C GLY A 10 -1.82 -8.67 -4.37
N LEU A 11 -0.98 -8.74 -3.35
CA LEU A 11 -1.09 -7.94 -2.13
C LEU A 11 0.11 -7.01 -2.03
N VAL A 12 -0.15 -5.73 -1.78
CA VAL A 12 0.89 -4.73 -1.53
C VAL A 12 0.66 -4.21 -0.11
N PHE A 13 1.58 -4.52 0.79
CA PHE A 13 1.58 -3.94 2.12
C PHE A 13 2.62 -2.82 2.19
N PHE A 14 2.31 -1.79 2.96
CA PHE A 14 3.29 -0.78 3.29
C PHE A 14 3.24 -0.40 4.76
N PRO A 15 4.40 -0.21 5.39
CA PRO A 15 4.48 0.18 6.79
C PRO A 15 4.33 1.69 6.89
N ALA A 16 3.11 2.21 6.85
CA ALA A 16 2.80 3.56 7.36
C ALA A 16 2.20 3.45 8.76
N PHE A 17 2.90 2.70 9.62
CA PHE A 17 2.46 2.35 10.95
C PHE A 17 2.72 3.46 11.99
N ASP A 18 3.10 4.64 11.52
CA ASP A 18 3.44 5.81 12.32
C ASP A 18 2.62 7.06 11.92
N TRP A 19 1.66 6.91 10.99
CA TRP A 19 0.86 8.03 10.50
C TRP A 19 -0.47 8.12 11.25
N ALA A 20 -0.63 9.23 11.98
CA ALA A 20 -1.91 9.65 12.55
C ALA A 20 -2.07 11.16 12.40
N ILE A 21 -3.26 11.62 12.00
CA ILE A 21 -3.56 13.06 11.86
C ILE A 21 -3.50 13.78 13.22
N SER A 22 -4.03 13.14 14.26
CA SER A 22 -3.94 13.58 15.65
C SER A 22 -4.28 12.42 16.60
N PRO A 23 -3.92 12.49 17.89
CA PRO A 23 -4.14 11.38 18.84
C PRO A 23 -5.60 10.95 19.00
N THR A 24 -6.56 11.85 18.73
CA THR A 24 -8.00 11.58 18.85
C THR A 24 -8.68 11.38 17.50
N HIS A 25 -7.92 11.40 16.40
CA HIS A 25 -8.49 11.22 15.07
C HIS A 25 -8.97 9.77 14.85
N PRO A 26 -10.09 9.54 14.15
CA PRO A 26 -10.59 8.19 13.87
C PRO A 26 -9.77 7.41 12.82
N GLU A 27 -9.03 8.12 11.97
CA GLU A 27 -8.01 7.51 11.09
C GLU A 27 -6.78 7.19 11.94
N ARG A 28 -6.35 5.91 11.92
CA ARG A 28 -5.27 5.43 12.78
C ARG A 28 -4.43 4.33 12.15
N GLU A 29 -3.16 4.33 12.51
CA GLU A 29 -2.13 3.37 12.10
C GLU A 29 -2.48 1.90 12.39
N GLU A 30 -3.19 1.62 13.49
CA GLU A 30 -3.43 0.24 13.91
C GLU A 30 -4.36 -0.50 12.94
N ARG A 31 -5.14 0.23 12.12
CA ARG A 31 -6.03 -0.38 11.12
C ARG A 31 -5.26 -1.20 10.09
N LEU A 32 -4.09 -0.72 9.66
CA LEU A 32 -3.25 -1.46 8.71
C LEU A 32 -2.54 -2.62 9.41
N LEU A 33 -2.07 -2.43 10.64
CA LEU A 33 -1.44 -3.47 11.45
C LEU A 33 -2.39 -4.65 11.68
N TYR A 34 -3.62 -4.40 12.16
CA TYR A 34 -4.59 -5.46 12.41
C TYR A 34 -4.98 -6.22 11.13
N THR A 35 -5.01 -5.53 9.98
CA THR A 35 -5.27 -6.19 8.70
C THR A 35 -4.11 -7.10 8.30
N MET A 36 -2.87 -6.65 8.51
CA MET A 36 -1.68 -7.44 8.24
C MET A 36 -1.60 -8.66 9.15
N ASP A 37 -1.84 -8.48 10.45
CA ASP A 37 -1.89 -9.56 11.42
C ASP A 37 -2.95 -10.59 11.00
N GLN A 38 -4.17 -10.16 10.64
CA GLN A 38 -5.23 -11.07 10.19
C GLN A 38 -4.84 -11.84 8.92
N VAL A 39 -4.20 -11.17 7.95
CA VAL A 39 -3.74 -11.80 6.70
C VAL A 39 -2.71 -12.90 6.98
N GLN A 40 -1.84 -12.67 7.98
CA GLN A 40 -0.84 -13.64 8.42
C GLN A 40 -1.47 -14.78 9.22
N GLU A 41 -2.32 -14.47 10.20
CA GLU A 41 -2.98 -15.45 11.07
C GLU A 41 -3.88 -16.40 10.28
N GLU A 42 -4.58 -15.90 9.26
CA GLU A 42 -5.42 -16.72 8.38
C GLU A 42 -4.62 -17.50 7.32
N GLY A 43 -3.30 -17.27 7.21
CA GLY A 43 -2.44 -17.95 6.24
C GLY A 43 -2.76 -17.60 4.79
N LEU A 44 -3.26 -16.39 4.52
CA LEU A 44 -3.66 -16.01 3.15
C LEU A 44 -2.49 -16.03 2.18
N LEU A 45 -1.28 -15.71 2.64
CA LEU A 45 -0.05 -15.74 1.82
C LEU A 45 0.38 -17.17 1.45
N ASP A 46 -0.11 -18.20 2.14
CA ASP A 46 0.14 -19.61 1.80
C ASP A 46 -0.79 -20.11 0.67
N ILE A 47 -1.85 -19.36 0.33
CA ILE A 47 -2.80 -19.74 -0.73
C ILE A 47 -2.11 -19.61 -2.09
N LYS A 48 -2.07 -20.71 -2.85
CA LYS A 48 -1.47 -20.72 -4.18
C LYS A 48 -2.16 -19.70 -5.10
N GLY A 49 -1.40 -18.74 -5.60
CA GLY A 49 -1.90 -17.69 -6.51
C GLY A 49 -2.09 -16.33 -5.83
N ILE A 50 -1.93 -16.24 -4.51
CA ILE A 50 -1.74 -14.97 -3.82
C ILE A 50 -0.22 -14.67 -3.79
N VAL A 51 0.16 -13.45 -4.13
CA VAL A 51 1.56 -13.02 -4.21
C VAL A 51 1.71 -11.67 -3.53
N GLU A 52 2.68 -11.57 -2.62
CA GLU A 52 3.06 -10.31 -2.01
C GLU A 52 4.04 -9.53 -2.91
N TYR A 53 3.82 -8.23 -3.03
CA TYR A 53 4.69 -7.30 -3.74
C TYR A 53 5.25 -6.26 -2.77
N LYS A 54 6.54 -5.98 -2.92
CA LYS A 54 7.20 -4.92 -2.15
C LYS A 54 6.77 -3.55 -2.66
N VAL A 55 6.34 -2.70 -1.73
CA VAL A 55 6.07 -1.29 -2.02
C VAL A 55 7.35 -0.56 -2.41
N ARG A 56 7.20 0.47 -3.25
CA ARG A 56 8.18 1.55 -3.43
C ARG A 56 7.46 2.87 -3.17
N PRO A 57 8.13 3.92 -2.67
CA PRO A 57 7.55 5.25 -2.65
C PRO A 57 7.33 5.76 -4.09
N ALA A 58 6.30 6.59 -4.25
CA ALA A 58 6.09 7.39 -5.45
C ALA A 58 7.16 8.49 -5.54
N ALA A 59 7.58 8.81 -6.77
CA ALA A 59 8.40 9.98 -7.02
C ALA A 59 7.51 11.23 -7.13
N TYR A 60 8.07 12.43 -7.00
CA TYR A 60 7.29 13.67 -7.14
C TYR A 60 6.69 13.82 -8.54
N GLU A 61 7.38 13.34 -9.56
CA GLU A 61 6.87 13.30 -10.93
C GLU A 61 5.62 12.40 -11.05
N ASP A 62 5.53 11.32 -10.25
CA ASP A 62 4.33 10.49 -10.20
C ASP A 62 3.13 11.28 -9.63
N ILE A 63 3.36 12.13 -8.64
CA ILE A 63 2.33 12.96 -7.99
C ILE A 63 1.85 14.07 -8.94
N GLN A 64 2.78 14.76 -9.60
CA GLN A 64 2.52 15.85 -10.54
C GLN A 64 1.66 15.45 -11.74
N ARG A 65 1.62 14.15 -12.07
CA ARG A 65 0.75 13.64 -13.15
C ARG A 65 -0.74 13.82 -12.86
N ALA A 66 -1.13 13.95 -11.60
CA ALA A 66 -2.53 14.04 -11.18
C ALA A 66 -2.83 15.22 -10.25
N HIS A 67 -1.82 15.82 -9.62
CA HIS A 67 -1.99 16.87 -8.62
C HIS A 67 -1.23 18.14 -8.98
N ILE A 68 -1.76 19.27 -8.53
CA ILE A 68 -1.05 20.55 -8.48
C ILE A 68 -0.58 20.72 -7.02
N CYS A 69 0.72 20.82 -6.81
CA CYS A 69 1.32 20.99 -5.48
C CYS A 69 1.81 22.43 -5.31
N VAL A 70 1.42 23.08 -4.21
CA VAL A 70 1.81 24.46 -3.88
C VAL A 70 2.21 24.51 -2.40
N PRO A 71 3.39 25.04 -2.04
CA PRO A 71 4.42 25.58 -2.93
C PRO A 71 5.16 24.51 -3.75
N ASP A 72 5.25 23.28 -3.27
CA ASP A 72 5.87 22.13 -3.92
C ASP A 72 5.35 20.82 -3.28
N GLU A 73 5.73 19.66 -3.82
CA GLU A 73 5.29 18.34 -3.34
C GLU A 73 5.78 18.06 -1.92
N ALA A 74 7.03 18.44 -1.60
CA ALA A 74 7.62 18.19 -0.28
C ALA A 74 6.88 18.93 0.83
N ALA A 75 6.32 20.11 0.53
CA ALA A 75 5.55 20.91 1.47
C ALA A 75 4.14 20.36 1.75
N VAL A 76 3.57 19.56 0.83
CA VAL A 76 2.16 19.08 0.92
C VAL A 76 2.05 17.56 1.03
N THR A 77 3.17 16.84 0.99
CA THR A 77 3.22 15.39 1.15
C THR A 77 4.09 14.99 2.32
N THR A 78 3.88 13.77 2.79
CA THR A 78 4.71 13.10 3.80
C THR A 78 5.17 11.78 3.20
N GLU A 79 6.12 11.12 3.85
CA GLU A 79 6.58 9.80 3.42
C GLU A 79 5.41 8.80 3.30
N SER A 80 4.48 8.80 4.26
CA SER A 80 3.28 7.95 4.23
C SER A 80 2.42 8.17 2.98
N HIS A 81 2.26 9.43 2.54
CA HIS A 81 1.55 9.74 1.28
C HIS A 81 2.28 9.16 0.06
N LEU A 82 3.61 9.32 0.00
CA LEU A 82 4.43 8.83 -1.12
C LEU A 82 4.42 7.30 -1.18
N ILE A 83 4.53 6.63 -0.03
CA ILE A 83 4.50 5.17 0.04
C ILE A 83 3.11 4.63 -0.33
N SER A 84 2.03 5.25 0.15
CA SER A 84 0.66 4.86 -0.20
C SER A 84 0.41 4.97 -1.71
N ALA A 85 0.76 6.10 -2.32
CA ALA A 85 0.65 6.29 -3.77
C ALA A 85 1.53 5.31 -4.54
N GLY A 86 2.77 5.11 -4.07
CA GLY A 86 3.72 4.21 -4.70
C GLY A 86 3.29 2.74 -4.65
N GLY A 87 2.60 2.31 -3.59
CA GLY A 87 1.97 0.98 -3.51
C GLY A 87 0.93 0.75 -4.60
N CYS A 88 0.10 1.77 -4.87
CA CYS A 88 -0.86 1.72 -5.98
C CYS A 88 -0.16 1.62 -7.35
N LEU A 89 0.97 2.33 -7.54
CA LEU A 89 1.75 2.23 -8.77
C LEU A 89 2.36 0.84 -8.96
N VAL A 90 2.88 0.22 -7.89
CA VAL A 90 3.38 -1.17 -7.92
C VAL A 90 2.27 -2.15 -8.31
N ALA A 91 1.08 -1.99 -7.72
CA ALA A 91 -0.06 -2.84 -8.06
C ALA A 91 -0.46 -2.68 -9.53
N ALA A 92 -0.51 -1.45 -10.03
CA ALA A 92 -0.80 -1.18 -11.44
C ALA A 92 0.26 -1.79 -12.38
N ASP A 93 1.54 -1.60 -12.08
CA ASP A 93 2.64 -2.20 -12.83
C ASP A 93 2.55 -3.74 -12.88
N ALA A 94 2.23 -4.37 -11.75
CA ALA A 94 2.08 -5.82 -11.67
C ALA A 94 0.93 -6.34 -12.55
N VAL A 95 -0.20 -5.61 -12.59
CA VAL A 95 -1.32 -5.97 -13.47
C VAL A 95 -0.96 -5.77 -14.94
N MET A 96 -0.29 -4.67 -15.28
CA MET A 96 0.02 -4.32 -16.67
C MET A 96 1.13 -5.19 -17.29
N LYS A 97 2.07 -5.68 -16.48
CA LYS A 97 3.19 -6.51 -16.94
C LYS A 97 2.85 -8.01 -17.03
N GLY A 98 1.81 -8.47 -16.32
CA GLY A 98 1.40 -9.89 -16.24
C GLY A 98 2.13 -10.71 -15.17
#